data_AF-A0A0F9HEY9-F1
#
_entry.id   AF-A0A0F9HEY9-F1
#
_cell.length_a   1.000
_cell.length_b   1.000
_cell.length_c   1.000
_cell.angle_alpha   90.00
_cell.angle_beta   90.00
_cell.angle_gamma   90.00
#
_symmetry.space_group_name_H-M   'P 1'
#
loop_
_entity.id
_entity.type
_entity.pdbx_description
1 polymer ?
#
loop_
_entity_poly.entity_id
_entity_poly.type
_entity_poly.pdbx_seq_one_letter_code
_entity_poly.pdbx_strand_id
1 'polypeptide(L)'
;MTLKSYLWPSLFVLAFLGAAPMALAHPNIAEFSETAFAEQPQTVECTLENGTASTCYKIIVNYLPDDLEIGPFCPATLTDAGGIWEWTGENAKLYRVDETFLRMLDDLGYRFFDEDGTVHVVDAATEQPTVDHACINVSPDESVEITILLPVTPVMADSPTPLGTVSKVGVALNGVPVFSDAPSIQQTGHMPALDTCGGHIDPGGWYHWHATSTDIETVFAASGVIADCALEQDSAALFGYAFDGF
;
A
#
# COMPACT_ATOMS: atom_id res chain seq x y z
N MET A 1 52.83 40.99 52.19
CA MET A 1 51.74 41.00 51.21
C MET A 1 51.71 39.60 50.60
N THR A 2 50.86 38.73 51.14
CA THR A 2 50.94 37.27 51.00
C THR A 2 49.95 36.80 49.93
N LEU A 3 50.45 36.13 48.88
CA LEU A 3 49.64 35.52 47.82
C LEU A 3 48.84 34.34 48.39
N LYS A 4 47.52 34.31 48.19
CA LYS A 4 46.68 33.12 48.37
C LYS A 4 46.35 32.54 47.00
N SER A 5 46.90 31.36 46.71
CA SER A 5 46.53 30.48 45.61
C SER A 5 45.22 29.76 45.95
N TYR A 6 44.23 29.84 45.06
CA TYR A 6 43.03 29.01 45.11
C TYR A 6 43.14 27.93 44.02
N LEU A 7 43.29 26.68 44.45
CA LEU A 7 43.16 25.49 43.62
C LEU A 7 41.66 25.16 43.49
N TRP A 8 41.13 25.16 42.27
CA TRP A 8 39.80 24.61 41.98
C TRP A 8 39.92 23.10 41.76
N PRO A 9 39.05 22.27 42.35
CA PRO A 9 39.04 20.85 42.07
C PRO A 9 38.33 20.59 40.73
N SER A 10 39.05 19.98 39.79
CA SER A 10 38.47 19.51 38.53
C SER A 10 37.52 18.34 38.81
N LEU A 11 36.21 18.55 38.66
CA LEU A 11 35.23 17.46 38.57
C LEU A 11 35.37 16.80 37.18
N PHE A 12 35.87 15.57 37.15
CA PHE A 12 35.74 14.70 35.97
C PHE A 12 34.31 14.16 35.94
N VAL A 13 33.47 14.70 35.05
CA VAL A 13 32.18 14.10 34.70
C VAL A 13 32.48 13.00 33.67
N LEU A 14 32.39 11.74 34.07
CA LEU A 14 32.33 10.62 33.13
C LEU A 14 30.97 10.70 32.42
N ALA A 15 30.97 11.21 31.18
CA ALA A 15 29.83 11.06 30.29
C ALA A 15 29.78 9.59 29.85
N PHE A 16 28.91 8.80 30.48
CA PHE A 16 28.47 7.54 29.91
C PHE A 16 27.64 7.87 28.66
N LEU A 17 28.26 7.77 27.49
CA LEU A 17 27.57 7.62 26.22
C LEU A 17 26.86 6.26 26.25
N GLY A 18 25.65 6.22 26.83
CA GLY A 18 24.74 5.12 26.59
C GLY A 18 24.40 5.13 25.12
N ALA A 19 24.81 4.10 24.37
CA ALA A 19 24.26 3.86 23.06
C ALA A 19 22.74 3.73 23.23
N ALA A 20 21.97 4.62 22.60
CA ALA A 20 20.55 4.39 22.48
C ALA A 20 20.38 2.99 21.87
N PRO A 21 19.56 2.10 22.44
CA PRO A 21 19.21 0.90 21.71
C PRO A 21 18.59 1.38 20.40
N MET A 22 19.22 1.05 19.27
CA MET A 22 18.52 1.12 18.01
C MET A 22 17.34 0.16 18.19
N ALA A 23 16.15 0.71 18.42
CA ALA A 23 14.92 -0.05 18.31
C ALA A 23 14.82 -0.42 16.84
N LEU A 24 15.40 -1.57 16.47
CA LEU A 24 15.14 -2.18 15.19
C LEU A 24 13.69 -2.67 15.29
N ALA A 25 12.80 -2.05 14.52
CA ALA A 25 11.40 -2.42 14.41
C ALA A 25 11.33 -3.75 13.67
N HIS A 26 11.65 -4.85 14.37
CA HIS A 26 11.50 -6.18 13.80
C HIS A 26 10.01 -6.51 13.66
N PRO A 27 9.63 -7.31 12.66
CA PRO A 27 8.27 -7.81 12.56
C PRO A 27 7.87 -8.53 13.85
N ASN A 28 6.72 -8.15 14.40
CA ASN A 28 6.14 -8.79 15.56
C ASN A 28 4.76 -9.34 15.17
N ILE A 29 4.63 -10.66 15.15
CA ILE A 29 3.40 -11.36 14.77
C ILE A 29 2.22 -10.95 15.68
N ALA A 30 2.49 -10.54 16.93
CA ALA A 30 1.45 -10.09 17.85
C ALA A 30 0.84 -8.71 17.50
N GLU A 31 1.43 -7.95 16.58
CA GLU A 31 0.86 -6.68 16.10
C GLU A 31 -0.18 -6.90 14.99
N PHE A 32 -0.13 -8.04 14.30
CA PHE A 32 -1.13 -8.36 13.28
C PHE A 32 -2.49 -8.65 13.92
N SER A 33 -3.55 -8.32 13.21
CA SER A 33 -4.90 -8.76 13.57
C SER A 33 -4.94 -10.28 13.64
N GLU A 34 -5.58 -10.83 14.67
CA GLU A 34 -5.79 -12.28 14.76
C GLU A 34 -6.60 -12.82 13.56
N THR A 35 -7.44 -11.97 12.94
CA THR A 35 -8.22 -12.29 11.74
C THR A 35 -7.42 -12.23 10.44
N ALA A 36 -6.17 -11.74 10.48
CA ALA A 36 -5.32 -11.66 9.29
C ALA A 36 -4.89 -13.03 8.77
N PHE A 37 -4.87 -14.05 9.64
CA PHE A 37 -4.19 -15.31 9.37
C PHE A 37 -5.16 -16.44 8.99
N ALA A 38 -4.93 -17.06 7.83
CA ALA A 38 -5.62 -18.28 7.41
C ALA A 38 -5.17 -19.50 8.23
N GLU A 39 -3.91 -19.53 8.65
CA GLU A 39 -3.33 -20.51 9.57
C GLU A 39 -2.35 -19.85 10.54
N GLN A 40 -2.04 -20.52 11.66
CA GLN A 40 -1.08 -19.99 12.64
C GLN A 40 0.29 -19.74 11.98
N PRO A 41 0.86 -18.52 12.11
CA PRO A 41 2.17 -18.21 11.56
C PRO A 41 3.26 -19.14 12.08
N GLN A 42 4.20 -19.48 11.19
CA GLN A 42 5.30 -20.39 11.49
C GLN A 42 6.63 -19.67 11.36
N THR A 43 7.63 -20.05 12.14
CA THR A 43 9.02 -19.66 11.86
C THR A 43 9.68 -20.71 11.00
N VAL A 44 10.22 -20.31 9.86
CA VAL A 44 10.89 -21.18 8.89
C VAL A 44 12.28 -20.65 8.55
N GLU A 45 13.17 -21.54 8.12
CA GLU A 45 14.45 -21.13 7.52
C GLU A 45 14.18 -20.41 6.18
N CYS A 46 14.91 -19.33 5.93
CA CYS A 46 14.82 -18.56 4.69
C CYS A 46 16.19 -17.99 4.29
N THR A 47 16.28 -17.48 3.06
CA THR A 47 17.47 -16.79 2.55
C THR A 47 17.09 -15.37 2.18
N LEU A 48 17.79 -14.38 2.74
CA LEU A 48 17.60 -12.97 2.41
C LEU A 48 18.13 -12.67 1.01
N GLU A 49 17.75 -11.53 0.43
CA GLU A 49 18.14 -11.14 -0.93
C GLU A 49 19.66 -11.08 -1.15
N ASN A 50 20.42 -10.75 -0.10
CA ASN A 50 21.88 -10.73 -0.12
C ASN A 50 22.54 -12.12 0.03
N GLY A 51 21.74 -13.19 0.08
CA GLY A 51 22.21 -14.58 0.24
C GLY A 51 22.45 -15.02 1.69
N THR A 52 22.19 -14.16 2.68
CA THR A 52 22.33 -14.51 4.10
C THR A 52 21.25 -15.50 4.52
N ALA A 53 21.66 -16.63 5.11
CA ALA A 53 20.74 -17.55 5.77
C ALA A 53 20.12 -16.89 7.01
N SER A 54 18.81 -16.97 7.15
CA SER A 54 18.05 -16.32 8.21
C SER A 54 16.82 -17.16 8.59
N THR A 55 16.01 -16.65 9.52
CA THR A 55 14.68 -17.15 9.81
C THR A 55 13.63 -16.12 9.43
N CYS A 56 12.49 -16.60 8.93
CA CYS A 56 11.36 -15.78 8.52
C CYS A 56 10.09 -16.26 9.20
N TYR A 57 9.20 -15.33 9.51
CA TYR A 57 7.79 -15.65 9.73
C TYR A 57 7.17 -16.00 8.38
N LYS A 58 6.67 -17.23 8.26
CA LYS A 58 5.75 -17.65 7.21
C LYS A 58 4.33 -17.36 7.68
N ILE A 59 3.70 -16.44 7.00
CA ILE A 59 2.33 -16.00 7.25
C ILE A 59 1.49 -16.44 6.04
N ILE A 60 0.35 -17.06 6.29
CA ILE A 60 -0.65 -17.32 5.24
C ILE A 60 -1.87 -16.48 5.55
N VAL A 61 -2.31 -15.70 4.56
CA VAL A 61 -3.48 -14.83 4.64
C VAL A 61 -4.46 -15.20 3.53
N ASN A 62 -5.75 -14.93 3.74
CA ASN A 62 -6.78 -15.10 2.73
C ASN A 62 -6.69 -14.01 1.64
N TYR A 63 -7.39 -14.21 0.53
CA TYR A 63 -7.51 -13.24 -0.58
C TYR A 63 -7.99 -11.85 -0.13
N LEU A 64 -8.80 -11.78 0.93
CA LEU A 64 -9.38 -10.56 1.52
C LEU A 64 -9.68 -10.82 3.01
N PRO A 65 -9.45 -9.86 3.93
CA PRO A 65 -9.92 -9.96 5.31
C PRO A 65 -11.45 -9.97 5.41
N ASP A 66 -12.01 -10.82 6.27
CA ASP A 66 -13.47 -10.98 6.43
C ASP A 66 -14.21 -9.69 6.83
N ASP A 67 -13.52 -8.77 7.49
CA ASP A 67 -14.05 -7.49 8.00
C ASP A 67 -13.74 -6.30 7.09
N LEU A 68 -13.12 -6.53 5.92
CA LEU A 68 -12.78 -5.49 4.97
C LEU A 68 -13.83 -5.37 3.87
N GLU A 69 -14.64 -4.31 3.95
CA GLU A 69 -15.48 -3.89 2.82
C GLU A 69 -14.61 -3.20 1.76
N ILE A 70 -14.76 -3.62 0.50
CA ILE A 70 -13.98 -3.11 -0.64
C ILE A 70 -14.88 -2.55 -1.74
N GLY A 71 -14.29 -1.70 -2.57
CA GLY A 71 -15.03 -1.01 -3.63
C GLY A 71 -15.89 0.15 -3.10
N PRO A 72 -16.67 0.80 -3.98
CA PRO A 72 -16.73 0.58 -5.43
C PRO A 72 -15.43 0.94 -6.16
N PHE A 73 -15.15 0.27 -7.28
CA PHE A 73 -13.96 0.50 -8.12
C PHE A 73 -14.30 1.27 -9.40
N CYS A 74 -15.04 0.64 -10.31
CA CYS A 74 -15.49 1.25 -11.56
C CYS A 74 -16.97 1.67 -11.45
N PRO A 75 -17.35 2.89 -11.87
CA PRO A 75 -18.77 3.23 -12.01
C PRO A 75 -19.39 2.44 -13.15
N ALA A 76 -20.68 2.10 -13.06
CA ALA A 76 -21.39 1.43 -14.15
C ALA A 76 -21.76 2.41 -15.28
N THR A 77 -22.11 3.64 -14.91
CA THR A 77 -22.49 4.72 -15.84
C THR A 77 -21.82 6.04 -15.46
N LEU A 78 -21.84 7.01 -16.36
CA LEU A 78 -21.38 8.37 -16.09
C LEU A 78 -22.13 9.04 -14.92
N THR A 79 -23.35 8.61 -14.60
CA THR A 79 -24.10 9.18 -13.47
C THR A 79 -23.70 8.59 -12.11
N ASP A 80 -22.90 7.53 -12.11
CA ASP A 80 -22.36 6.90 -10.91
C ASP A 80 -20.97 7.44 -10.56
N ALA A 81 -20.50 7.11 -9.36
CA ALA A 81 -19.12 7.34 -8.96
C ALA A 81 -18.48 6.01 -8.54
N GLY A 82 -17.34 5.69 -9.13
CA GLY A 82 -16.55 4.50 -8.84
C GLY A 82 -15.72 4.67 -7.59
N GLY A 83 -14.43 4.37 -7.66
CA GLY A 83 -13.45 4.59 -6.61
C GLY A 83 -12.62 5.84 -6.92
N ILE A 84 -11.30 5.68 -6.91
CA ILE A 84 -10.34 6.76 -7.15
C ILE A 84 -9.26 6.31 -8.13
N TRP A 85 -8.61 7.29 -8.75
CA TRP A 85 -7.48 7.01 -9.63
C TRP A 85 -6.47 8.17 -9.64
N GLU A 86 -5.19 7.83 -9.59
CA GLU A 86 -4.10 8.79 -9.75
C GLU A 86 -3.83 9.03 -11.25
N TRP A 87 -4.27 10.17 -11.74
CA TRP A 87 -3.97 10.59 -13.10
C TRP A 87 -2.59 11.26 -13.15
N THR A 88 -1.73 10.79 -14.04
CA THR A 88 -0.33 11.27 -14.16
C THR A 88 -0.08 12.12 -15.41
N GLY A 89 -1.13 12.46 -16.16
CA GLY A 89 -1.02 13.21 -17.42
C GLY A 89 -1.20 14.71 -17.25
N GLU A 90 -1.77 15.38 -18.25
CA GLU A 90 -2.13 16.79 -18.13
C GLU A 90 -3.17 16.98 -17.02
N ASN A 91 -2.92 17.90 -16.09
CA ASN A 91 -3.67 18.07 -14.84
C ASN A 91 -3.47 16.91 -13.84
N ALA A 92 -2.26 16.37 -13.75
CA ALA A 92 -1.95 15.27 -12.84
C ALA A 92 -2.34 15.55 -11.38
N LYS A 93 -3.11 14.63 -10.80
CA LYS A 93 -3.47 14.53 -9.37
C LYS A 93 -4.35 13.28 -9.15
N LEU A 94 -4.76 13.07 -7.91
CA LEU A 94 -5.80 12.11 -7.58
C LEU A 94 -7.19 12.62 -7.99
N TYR A 95 -8.01 11.74 -8.56
CA TYR A 95 -9.39 12.02 -8.96
C TYR A 95 -10.36 10.99 -8.38
N ARG A 96 -11.60 11.43 -8.15
CA ARG A 96 -12.75 10.53 -8.06
C ARG A 96 -13.03 9.98 -9.45
N VAL A 97 -13.30 8.68 -9.58
CA VAL A 97 -13.73 8.11 -10.86
C VAL A 97 -15.22 8.42 -11.07
N ASP A 98 -15.52 9.63 -11.54
CA ASP A 98 -16.87 10.14 -11.77
C ASP A 98 -17.02 10.76 -13.18
N GLU A 99 -18.22 11.27 -13.50
CA GLU A 99 -18.49 11.93 -14.79
C GLU A 99 -17.44 12.99 -15.16
N THR A 100 -17.06 13.82 -14.20
CA THR A 100 -16.18 14.97 -14.45
C THR A 100 -14.81 14.47 -14.87
N PHE A 101 -14.28 13.49 -14.14
CA PHE A 101 -13.00 12.90 -14.47
C PHE A 101 -13.04 12.12 -15.80
N LEU A 102 -14.06 11.29 -16.03
CA LEU A 102 -14.16 10.49 -17.25
C LEU A 102 -14.31 11.37 -18.50
N ARG A 103 -15.05 12.49 -18.41
CA ARG A 103 -15.13 13.47 -19.50
C ARG A 103 -13.83 14.22 -19.74
N MET A 104 -13.09 14.56 -18.67
CA MET A 104 -11.74 15.13 -18.81
C MET A 104 -10.80 14.16 -19.54
N LEU A 105 -10.86 12.87 -19.23
CA LEU A 105 -10.07 11.85 -19.93
C LEU A 105 -10.47 11.75 -21.42
N ASP A 106 -11.76 11.78 -21.74
CA ASP A 106 -12.26 11.78 -23.13
C ASP A 106 -11.75 12.99 -23.92
N ASP A 107 -11.78 14.19 -23.32
CA ASP A 107 -11.21 15.42 -23.92
C ASP A 107 -9.70 15.29 -24.19
N LEU A 108 -8.99 14.47 -23.40
CA LEU A 108 -7.57 14.14 -23.57
C LEU A 108 -7.34 12.95 -24.53
N GLY A 109 -8.40 12.37 -25.09
CA GLY A 109 -8.36 11.27 -26.04
C GLY A 109 -8.46 9.87 -25.42
N TYR A 110 -8.77 9.77 -24.13
CA TYR A 110 -8.94 8.51 -23.41
C TYR A 110 -10.42 8.24 -23.12
N ARG A 111 -11.12 7.62 -24.07
CA ARG A 111 -12.57 7.40 -23.97
C ARG A 111 -12.93 6.11 -23.23
N PHE A 112 -13.46 6.24 -22.01
CA PHE A 112 -13.86 5.14 -21.13
C PHE A 112 -15.37 4.84 -21.13
N PHE A 113 -16.17 5.43 -22.02
CA PHE A 113 -17.63 5.26 -22.01
C PHE A 113 -18.27 5.35 -23.40
N ASP A 114 -19.42 4.70 -23.54
CA ASP A 114 -20.27 4.70 -24.73
C ASP A 114 -21.10 6.00 -24.86
N GLU A 115 -21.68 6.24 -26.03
CA GLU A 115 -22.50 7.45 -26.26
C GLU A 115 -23.71 7.59 -25.31
N ASP A 116 -24.22 6.48 -24.80
CA ASP A 116 -25.33 6.46 -23.83
C ASP A 116 -24.89 6.70 -22.38
N GLY A 117 -23.58 6.82 -22.14
CA GLY A 117 -22.99 7.02 -20.82
C GLY A 117 -22.67 5.74 -20.06
N THR A 118 -22.81 4.56 -20.67
CA THR A 118 -22.31 3.30 -20.09
C THR A 118 -20.79 3.32 -20.03
N VAL A 119 -20.20 3.03 -18.87
CA VAL A 119 -18.75 2.99 -18.71
C VAL A 119 -18.22 1.64 -19.18
N HIS A 120 -17.12 1.65 -19.94
CA HIS A 120 -16.42 0.44 -20.34
C HIS A 120 -15.75 -0.18 -19.11
N VAL A 121 -16.37 -1.21 -18.54
CA VAL A 121 -15.83 -1.96 -17.41
C VAL A 121 -15.44 -3.35 -17.87
N VAL A 122 -14.27 -3.82 -17.44
CA VAL A 122 -13.75 -5.14 -17.76
C VAL A 122 -13.33 -5.85 -16.48
N ASP A 123 -13.75 -7.10 -16.35
CA ASP A 123 -13.25 -8.01 -15.32
C ASP A 123 -12.01 -8.76 -15.80
N ALA A 124 -10.84 -8.26 -15.40
CA ALA A 124 -9.57 -8.83 -15.81
C ALA A 124 -9.26 -10.22 -15.20
N ALA A 125 -10.09 -10.73 -14.29
CA ALA A 125 -10.01 -12.13 -13.85
C ALA A 125 -10.48 -13.10 -14.95
N THR A 126 -11.41 -12.67 -15.82
CA THR A 126 -12.09 -13.56 -16.76
C THR A 126 -11.86 -13.21 -18.22
N GLU A 127 -11.58 -11.95 -18.53
CA GLU A 127 -11.43 -11.49 -19.89
C GLU A 127 -10.41 -10.35 -20.05
N GLN A 128 -9.97 -10.11 -21.28
CA GLN A 128 -9.09 -9.00 -21.63
C GLN A 128 -9.92 -7.86 -22.25
N PRO A 129 -9.55 -6.59 -22.03
CA PRO A 129 -10.24 -5.47 -22.66
C PRO A 129 -10.24 -5.58 -24.20
N THR A 130 -11.39 -5.33 -24.81
CA THR A 130 -11.56 -5.32 -26.27
C THR A 130 -11.74 -3.92 -26.86
N VAL A 131 -11.82 -2.92 -25.99
CA VAL A 131 -11.87 -1.49 -26.31
C VAL A 131 -10.56 -0.81 -25.96
N ASP A 132 -10.27 0.34 -26.55
CA ASP A 132 -9.02 1.06 -26.36
C ASP A 132 -8.79 1.47 -24.89
N HIS A 133 -9.86 1.86 -24.19
CA HIS A 133 -9.81 2.26 -22.79
C HIS A 133 -10.96 1.66 -21.99
N ALA A 134 -10.62 1.02 -20.87
CA ALA A 134 -11.55 0.34 -19.98
C ALA A 134 -11.13 0.52 -18.53
N CYS A 135 -12.10 0.71 -17.66
CA CYS A 135 -11.91 0.64 -16.23
C CYS A 135 -11.85 -0.85 -15.82
N ILE A 136 -10.79 -1.25 -15.15
CA ILE A 136 -10.57 -2.63 -14.72
C ILE A 136 -11.17 -2.82 -13.34
N ASN A 137 -12.07 -3.80 -13.23
CA ASN A 137 -12.71 -4.19 -11.97
C ASN A 137 -12.62 -5.72 -11.84
N VAL A 138 -11.68 -6.20 -11.05
CA VAL A 138 -11.37 -7.63 -10.98
C VAL A 138 -12.24 -8.32 -9.93
N SER A 139 -12.90 -9.41 -10.31
CA SER A 139 -13.63 -10.25 -9.35
C SER A 139 -12.66 -10.98 -8.41
N PRO A 140 -12.97 -11.09 -7.10
CA PRO A 140 -12.15 -11.86 -6.18
C PRO A 140 -12.22 -13.37 -6.47
N ASP A 141 -11.13 -14.06 -6.19
CA ASP A 141 -11.09 -15.53 -6.12
C ASP A 141 -10.95 -15.93 -4.64
N GLU A 142 -12.07 -16.33 -4.04
CA GLU A 142 -12.15 -16.68 -2.62
C GLU A 142 -11.28 -17.89 -2.22
N SER A 143 -10.77 -18.64 -3.20
CA SER A 143 -9.90 -19.79 -2.95
C SER A 143 -8.42 -19.43 -2.82
N VAL A 144 -8.06 -18.17 -3.06
CA VAL A 144 -6.66 -17.72 -3.02
C VAL A 144 -6.18 -17.56 -1.58
N GLU A 145 -5.04 -18.18 -1.31
CA GLU A 145 -4.24 -17.94 -0.11
C GLU A 145 -2.88 -17.35 -0.51
N ILE A 146 -2.43 -16.33 0.20
CA ILE A 146 -1.16 -15.66 -0.06
C ILE A 146 -0.16 -16.08 1.02
N THR A 147 0.99 -16.63 0.61
CA THR A 147 2.10 -16.89 1.52
C THR A 147 3.07 -15.72 1.53
N ILE A 148 3.30 -15.18 2.71
CA ILE A 148 4.22 -14.07 2.99
C ILE A 148 5.39 -14.58 3.83
N LEU A 149 6.60 -14.11 3.50
CA LEU A 149 7.79 -14.31 4.32
C LEU A 149 8.27 -12.95 4.82
N LEU A 150 8.33 -12.78 6.14
CA LEU A 150 8.91 -11.60 6.79
C LEU A 150 10.15 -12.03 7.59
N PRO A 151 11.34 -11.44 7.35
CA PRO A 151 12.53 -11.73 8.14
C PRO A 151 12.30 -11.48 9.64
N VAL A 152 12.58 -12.47 10.49
CA VAL A 152 12.50 -12.31 11.96
C VAL A 152 13.54 -11.30 12.44
N THR A 153 14.70 -11.31 11.80
CA THR A 153 15.78 -10.34 12.04
C THR A 153 16.22 -9.77 10.69
N PRO A 154 15.63 -8.63 10.29
CA PRO A 154 16.01 -7.88 9.09
C PRO A 154 17.49 -7.51 9.08
N VAL A 155 18.05 -7.39 7.88
CA VAL A 155 19.43 -6.93 7.69
C VAL A 155 19.39 -5.68 6.83
N MET A 156 19.90 -4.56 7.37
CA MET A 156 20.01 -3.31 6.63
C MET A 156 20.82 -3.53 5.35
N ALA A 157 20.24 -3.17 4.21
CA ALA A 157 20.94 -3.17 2.94
C ALA A 157 21.99 -2.04 2.87
N ASP A 158 23.07 -2.26 2.11
CA ASP A 158 24.12 -1.26 1.90
C ASP A 158 23.62 -0.02 1.11
N SER A 159 22.56 -0.21 0.32
CA SER A 159 21.91 0.83 -0.47
C SER A 159 20.40 0.59 -0.56
N PRO A 160 19.57 1.65 -0.66
CA PRO A 160 18.13 1.49 -0.89
C PRO A 160 17.84 0.73 -2.19
N THR A 161 16.84 -0.15 -2.17
CA THR A 161 16.30 -0.80 -3.36
C THR A 161 15.28 0.14 -4.02
N PRO A 162 15.47 0.56 -5.28
CA PRO A 162 14.46 1.32 -5.99
C PRO A 162 13.21 0.47 -6.22
N LEU A 163 12.05 0.97 -5.78
CA LEU A 163 10.76 0.37 -6.10
C LEU A 163 10.30 0.93 -7.47
N GLY A 164 9.99 0.04 -8.41
CA GLY A 164 9.31 0.38 -9.66
C GLY A 164 7.81 0.14 -9.56
N THR A 165 7.06 0.36 -10.63
CA THR A 165 5.63 0.00 -10.74
C THR A 165 5.40 -1.46 -10.35
N VAL A 166 4.28 -1.76 -9.66
CA VAL A 166 3.90 -3.10 -9.14
C VAL A 166 4.94 -3.80 -8.25
N SER A 167 5.85 -3.06 -7.62
CA SER A 167 6.79 -3.63 -6.65
C SER A 167 6.08 -4.01 -5.36
N LYS A 168 6.54 -5.11 -4.77
CA LYS A 168 6.10 -5.59 -3.46
C LYS A 168 6.73 -4.72 -2.38
N VAL A 169 5.93 -3.98 -1.63
CA VAL A 169 6.39 -3.07 -0.58
C VAL A 169 6.41 -3.80 0.77
N GLY A 170 5.28 -4.38 1.15
CA GLY A 170 5.12 -4.95 2.47
C GLY A 170 3.75 -5.58 2.69
N VAL A 171 3.38 -5.71 3.95
CA VAL A 171 2.08 -6.24 4.37
C VAL A 171 1.54 -5.39 5.52
N ALA A 172 0.25 -5.04 5.43
CA ALA A 172 -0.47 -4.35 6.49
C ALA A 172 -0.77 -5.30 7.67
N LEU A 173 -1.03 -4.75 8.85
CA LEU A 173 -1.31 -5.55 10.06
C LEU A 173 -2.60 -6.40 9.94
N ASN A 174 -3.50 -6.07 9.01
CA ASN A 174 -4.66 -6.91 8.68
C ASN A 174 -4.34 -8.03 7.67
N GLY A 175 -3.08 -8.22 7.30
CA GLY A 175 -2.63 -9.27 6.39
C GLY A 175 -2.66 -8.91 4.90
N VAL A 176 -3.23 -7.76 4.54
CA VAL A 176 -3.31 -7.34 3.13
C VAL A 176 -1.93 -6.89 2.62
N PRO A 177 -1.44 -7.43 1.48
CA PRO A 177 -0.19 -6.96 0.89
C PRO A 177 -0.27 -5.51 0.43
N VAL A 178 0.89 -4.84 0.44
CA VAL A 178 1.07 -3.45 0.01
C VAL A 178 2.00 -3.44 -1.19
N PHE A 179 1.56 -2.80 -2.27
CA PHE A 179 2.32 -2.65 -3.50
C PHE A 179 2.56 -1.16 -3.77
N SER A 180 3.60 -0.89 -4.53
CA SER A 180 3.84 0.43 -5.11
C SER A 180 2.87 0.69 -6.27
N ASP A 181 2.90 1.91 -6.80
CA ASP A 181 2.13 2.41 -7.95
C ASP A 181 1.68 1.33 -8.94
N ALA A 182 0.36 1.30 -9.17
CA ALA A 182 -0.24 0.57 -10.27
C ALA A 182 0.21 1.13 -11.64
N PRO A 183 0.18 0.33 -12.71
CA PRO A 183 0.51 0.82 -14.05
C PRO A 183 -0.43 1.96 -14.48
N SER A 184 0.15 3.06 -14.96
CA SER A 184 -0.61 4.23 -15.42
C SER A 184 -1.44 3.94 -16.67
N ILE A 185 -2.56 4.64 -16.86
CA ILE A 185 -3.40 4.59 -18.08
C ILE A 185 -2.57 4.85 -19.35
N GLN A 186 -1.56 5.72 -19.29
CA GLN A 186 -0.71 6.06 -20.43
C GLN A 186 0.17 4.88 -20.87
N GLN A 187 0.46 3.95 -19.96
CA GLN A 187 1.24 2.74 -20.25
C GLN A 187 0.36 1.59 -20.73
N THR A 188 -0.81 1.41 -20.12
CA THR A 188 -1.65 0.22 -20.34
C THR A 188 -2.85 0.47 -21.25
N GLY A 189 -3.27 1.73 -21.42
CA GLY A 189 -4.56 2.09 -22.00
C GLY A 189 -5.74 1.93 -21.03
N HIS A 190 -5.55 1.28 -19.88
CA HIS A 190 -6.64 0.87 -19.00
C HIS A 190 -6.44 1.41 -17.58
N MET A 191 -7.53 1.59 -16.86
CA MET A 191 -7.53 2.17 -15.52
C MET A 191 -7.80 1.08 -14.48
N PRO A 192 -6.79 0.59 -13.76
CA PRO A 192 -7.01 -0.33 -12.64
C PRO A 192 -7.48 0.44 -11.40
N ALA A 193 -8.72 0.91 -11.45
CA ALA A 193 -9.31 1.78 -10.44
C ALA A 193 -9.17 1.19 -9.03
N LEU A 194 -8.77 2.04 -8.09
CA LEU A 194 -8.71 1.73 -6.68
C LEU A 194 -10.06 2.05 -6.04
N ASP A 195 -10.42 1.40 -4.94
CA ASP A 195 -11.53 1.87 -4.12
C ASP A 195 -11.16 3.16 -3.36
N THR A 196 -12.11 3.72 -2.61
CA THR A 196 -11.87 4.96 -1.86
C THR A 196 -10.81 4.82 -0.77
N CYS A 197 -10.45 3.61 -0.37
CA CYS A 197 -9.39 3.36 0.60
C CYS A 197 -8.03 3.11 -0.05
N GLY A 198 -7.96 3.12 -1.39
CA GLY A 198 -6.70 3.04 -2.13
C GLY A 198 -6.21 1.61 -2.34
N GLY A 199 -7.10 0.61 -2.31
CA GLY A 199 -6.76 -0.75 -2.69
C GLY A 199 -7.65 -1.29 -3.82
N HIS A 200 -7.30 -2.46 -4.34
CA HIS A 200 -8.08 -3.17 -5.35
C HIS A 200 -7.70 -4.65 -5.43
N ILE A 201 -8.48 -5.42 -6.19
CA ILE A 201 -8.22 -6.83 -6.48
C ILE A 201 -7.19 -6.95 -7.61
N ASP A 202 -6.11 -7.70 -7.36
CA ASP A 202 -5.12 -8.11 -8.34
C ASP A 202 -5.74 -9.06 -9.38
N PRO A 203 -5.29 -9.10 -10.65
CA PRO A 203 -5.73 -10.10 -11.62
C PRO A 203 -5.62 -11.57 -11.16
N GLY A 204 -4.80 -11.86 -10.15
CA GLY A 204 -4.74 -13.14 -9.46
C GLY A 204 -5.86 -13.41 -8.45
N GLY A 205 -6.83 -12.51 -8.28
CA GLY A 205 -8.04 -12.71 -7.48
C GLY A 205 -7.96 -12.30 -6.00
N TRP A 206 -6.93 -11.55 -5.59
CA TRP A 206 -6.71 -11.17 -4.18
C TRP A 206 -6.49 -9.67 -4.02
N TYR A 207 -6.88 -9.14 -2.86
CA TYR A 207 -6.88 -7.70 -2.57
C TYR A 207 -5.51 -7.19 -2.11
N HIS A 208 -5.16 -5.97 -2.51
CA HIS A 208 -3.95 -5.30 -2.06
C HIS A 208 -4.08 -3.78 -1.99
N TRP A 209 -3.23 -3.16 -1.16
CA TRP A 209 -3.16 -1.73 -0.94
C TRP A 209 -2.13 -1.05 -1.84
N HIS A 210 -2.44 0.18 -2.28
CA HIS A 210 -1.49 1.16 -2.82
C HIS A 210 -1.35 2.39 -1.91
N ALA A 211 -2.25 2.54 -0.92
CA ALA A 211 -2.24 3.62 0.05
C ALA A 211 -2.72 3.14 1.43
N THR A 212 -2.44 3.92 2.47
CA THR A 212 -3.07 3.76 3.78
C THR A 212 -4.34 4.62 3.85
N SER A 213 -5.33 4.25 4.67
CA SER A 213 -6.54 5.07 4.78
C SER A 213 -6.27 6.44 5.40
N THR A 214 -5.27 6.55 6.29
CA THR A 214 -4.88 7.85 6.86
C THR A 214 -4.24 8.78 5.84
N ASP A 215 -3.42 8.24 4.95
CA ASP A 215 -2.75 9.02 3.91
C ASP A 215 -3.75 9.42 2.83
N ILE A 216 -4.64 8.51 2.40
CA ILE A 216 -5.55 8.77 1.28
C ILE A 216 -6.53 9.91 1.57
N GLU A 217 -7.03 10.01 2.81
CA GLU A 217 -7.89 11.12 3.26
C GLU A 217 -7.16 12.48 3.20
N THR A 218 -5.88 12.50 3.57
CA THR A 218 -5.05 13.71 3.45
C THR A 218 -4.87 14.10 1.97
N VAL A 219 -4.71 13.11 1.08
CA VAL A 219 -4.60 13.35 -0.37
C VAL A 219 -5.93 13.82 -0.97
N PHE A 220 -7.07 13.32 -0.48
CA PHE A 220 -8.39 13.82 -0.88
C PHE A 220 -8.55 15.30 -0.59
N ALA A 221 -8.25 15.72 0.64
CA ALA A 221 -8.30 17.11 1.04
C ALA A 221 -7.38 18.00 0.20
N ALA A 222 -6.16 17.53 -0.10
CA ALA A 222 -5.19 18.27 -0.91
C ALA A 222 -5.60 18.36 -2.40
N SER A 223 -6.23 17.32 -2.94
CA SER A 223 -6.60 17.22 -4.37
C SER A 223 -8.01 17.74 -4.68
N GLY A 224 -8.79 18.07 -3.64
CA GLY A 224 -10.19 18.46 -3.75
C GLY A 224 -11.11 17.32 -4.19
N VAL A 225 -10.75 16.08 -3.84
CA VAL A 225 -11.57 14.89 -4.11
C VAL A 225 -12.61 14.74 -3.02
N ILE A 226 -13.86 14.47 -3.41
CA ILE A 226 -14.96 14.19 -2.49
C ILE A 226 -15.16 12.68 -2.46
N ALA A 227 -14.51 12.02 -1.51
CA ALA A 227 -14.60 10.61 -1.21
C ALA A 227 -14.41 10.42 0.30
N ASP A 228 -14.75 9.24 0.80
CA ASP A 228 -14.58 8.85 2.20
C ASP A 228 -14.08 7.40 2.21
N CYS A 229 -12.89 7.19 2.73
CA CYS A 229 -12.44 5.88 3.14
C CYS A 229 -13.03 5.58 4.52
N ALA A 230 -14.06 4.74 4.53
CA ALA A 230 -14.77 4.35 5.75
C ALA A 230 -13.91 3.53 6.75
N LEU A 231 -12.63 3.31 6.48
CA LEU A 231 -11.69 2.62 7.36
C LEU A 231 -11.01 3.62 8.30
N GLU A 232 -11.46 3.62 9.56
CA GLU A 232 -10.83 4.38 10.64
C GLU A 232 -9.41 3.84 10.91
N GLN A 233 -8.42 4.71 10.85
CA GLN A 233 -7.04 4.41 11.21
C GLN A 233 -6.43 5.55 12.02
N ASP A 234 -5.54 5.20 12.94
CA ASP A 234 -4.73 6.16 13.68
C ASP A 234 -3.43 6.44 12.92
N SER A 235 -3.25 7.70 12.49
CA SER A 235 -2.03 8.14 11.78
C SER A 235 -0.72 7.95 12.55
N ALA A 236 -0.78 7.77 13.88
CA ALA A 236 0.39 7.48 14.71
C ALA A 236 0.61 5.98 14.94
N ALA A 237 -0.35 5.12 14.56
CA ALA A 237 -0.25 3.68 14.72
C ALA A 237 0.61 3.05 13.61
N LEU A 238 1.14 1.86 13.91
CA LEU A 238 1.83 1.04 12.92
C LEU A 238 0.81 0.54 11.88
N PHE A 239 1.07 0.76 10.60
CA PHE A 239 0.22 0.26 9.52
C PHE A 239 0.60 -1.17 9.08
N GLY A 240 1.89 -1.49 9.07
CA GLY A 240 2.41 -2.74 8.55
C GLY A 240 3.93 -2.82 8.58
N TYR A 241 4.47 -3.87 7.96
CA TYR A 241 5.90 -4.12 7.82
C TYR A 241 6.29 -4.21 6.35
N ALA A 242 7.44 -3.65 5.98
CA ALA A 242 8.02 -3.90 4.66
C ALA A 242 8.46 -5.37 4.52
N PHE A 243 8.52 -5.90 3.30
CA PHE A 243 8.91 -7.31 3.09
C PHE A 243 10.38 -7.60 3.41
N ASP A 244 11.24 -6.59 3.41
CA ASP A 244 12.61 -6.69 3.91
C ASP A 244 12.68 -6.68 5.46
N GLY A 245 11.54 -6.42 6.10
CA GLY A 245 11.29 -6.53 7.53
C GLY A 245 11.49 -5.24 8.33
N PHE A 246 11.63 -4.08 7.67
CA PHE A 246 11.69 -2.77 8.34
C PHE A 246 10.33 -2.05 8.42
#